data_AF-A0A6P0WKM8-F1
#
_entry.id   AF-A0A6P0WKM8-F1
#
_cell.length_a   1.000
_cell.length_b   1.000
_cell.length_c   1.000
_cell.angle_alpha   90.00
_cell.angle_beta   90.00
_cell.angle_gamma   90.00
#
_symmetry.space_group_name_H-M   'P 1'
#
loop_
_entity.id
_entity.type
_entity.pdbx_description
1 polymer ?
#
loop_
_entity_poly.entity_id
_entity_poly.type
_entity_poly.pdbx_seq_one_letter_code
_entity_poly.pdbx_strand_id
1 'polypeptide(L)' 'MTSTTELKVNLPLGLSESEAKLLLAIKLYEVGKASLGQAAKLAGFSKRTFMEILGQYRIPIFAYSPEELRQELRIKN' A
#
# COMPACT_ATOMS: atom_id res chain seq x y z
N MET A 1 15.67 -8.25 14.20
CA MET A 1 15.56 -9.45 13.35
C MET A 1 14.28 -9.33 12.52
N THR A 2 14.38 -9.19 11.19
CA THR A 2 13.19 -9.26 10.31
C THR A 2 12.99 -10.72 9.90
N SER A 3 12.08 -11.42 10.57
CA SER A 3 11.67 -12.77 10.16
C SER A 3 10.89 -12.65 8.84
N THR A 4 11.45 -13.19 7.76
CA THR A 4 10.80 -13.24 6.45
C THR A 4 10.19 -14.63 6.27
N THR A 5 8.93 -14.70 5.82
CA THR A 5 8.23 -15.96 5.52
C THR A 5 8.03 -16.05 4.01
N GLU A 6 8.28 -17.22 3.41
CA GLU A 6 8.07 -17.48 1.99
C GLU A 6 6.69 -18.09 1.73
N LEU A 7 5.99 -17.64 0.70
CA LEU A 7 4.67 -18.12 0.28
C LEU A 7 4.76 -18.62 -1.18
N LYS A 8 4.31 -19.85 -1.44
CA LYS A 8 4.14 -20.41 -2.78
C LYS A 8 2.66 -20.64 -3.08
N VAL A 9 2.18 -20.09 -4.20
CA VAL A 9 0.79 -20.23 -4.66
C VAL A 9 0.77 -20.42 -6.17
N ASN A 10 -0.22 -21.15 -6.66
CA ASN A 10 -0.48 -21.26 -8.09
C ASN A 10 -1.38 -20.09 -8.52
N LEU A 11 -0.93 -19.29 -9.49
CA LEU A 11 -1.68 -18.14 -10.00
C LEU A 11 -2.67 -18.57 -11.10
N PRO A 12 -3.83 -17.91 -11.21
CA PRO A 12 -4.72 -18.10 -12.34
C PRO A 12 -4.04 -17.67 -13.66
N LEU A 13 -4.46 -18.26 -14.77
CA LEU A 13 -3.98 -17.89 -16.09
C LEU A 13 -4.27 -16.41 -16.37
N GLY A 14 -3.28 -15.69 -16.88
CA GLY A 14 -3.38 -14.26 -17.19
C GLY A 14 -3.02 -13.31 -16.03
N LEU A 15 -2.72 -13.82 -14.83
CA LEU A 15 -2.18 -13.01 -13.73
C LEU A 15 -0.66 -13.19 -13.63
N SER A 16 0.09 -12.09 -13.79
CA SER A 16 1.54 -12.12 -13.62
C SER A 16 1.95 -12.11 -12.14
N GLU A 17 3.17 -12.59 -11.85
CA GLU A 17 3.72 -12.56 -10.48
C GLU A 17 3.82 -11.12 -9.95
N SER A 18 4.18 -10.17 -10.81
CA SER A 18 4.28 -8.75 -10.45
C SER A 18 2.91 -8.17 -10.07
N GLU A 19 1.86 -8.48 -10.83
CA GLU A 19 0.50 -8.07 -10.50
C GLU A 19 0.02 -8.72 -9.20
N ALA A 20 0.29 -10.02 -9.00
CA ALA A 20 -0.06 -10.71 -7.77
C ALA A 20 0.65 -10.09 -6.54
N LYS A 21 1.94 -9.77 -6.64
CA LYS A 21 2.70 -9.08 -5.59
C LYS A 21 2.14 -7.69 -5.29
N LEU A 22 1.76 -6.94 -6.33
CA LEU A 22 1.17 -5.62 -6.16
C LEU A 22 -0.17 -5.71 -5.43
N LEU A 23 -1.08 -6.57 -5.89
CA LEU A 23 -2.39 -6.76 -5.27
C LEU A 23 -2.29 -7.21 -3.81
N LEU A 24 -1.37 -8.14 -3.53
CA LEU A 24 -1.10 -8.58 -2.16
C LEU A 24 -0.58 -7.43 -1.29
N ALA A 25 0.39 -6.66 -1.80
CA ALA A 25 0.94 -5.52 -1.07
C ALA A 25 -0.12 -4.45 -0.78
N ILE A 26 -0.97 -4.12 -1.76
CA ILE A 26 -2.10 -3.20 -1.58
C ILE A 26 -2.99 -3.74 -0.46
N LYS A 27 -3.37 -5.01 -0.51
CA LYS A 27 -4.31 -5.56 0.48
C LYS A 27 -3.70 -5.60 1.88
N LEU A 28 -2.44 -6.00 2.02
CA LEU A 28 -1.75 -6.03 3.30
C LEU A 28 -1.60 -4.63 3.91
N TYR A 29 -1.38 -3.59 3.08
CA TYR A 29 -1.41 -2.21 3.52
C TYR A 29 -2.80 -1.79 3.99
N GLU A 30 -3.82 -2.04 3.16
CA GLU A 30 -5.22 -1.69 3.44
C GLU A 30 -5.73 -2.32 4.75
N VAL A 31 -5.35 -3.56 5.05
CA VAL A 31 -5.73 -4.25 6.29
C VAL A 31 -4.77 -4.00 7.47
N GLY A 32 -3.82 -3.08 7.34
CA GLY A 32 -2.88 -2.70 8.39
C GLY A 32 -1.85 -3.77 8.77
N LYS A 33 -1.66 -4.80 7.94
CA LYS A 33 -0.69 -5.88 8.15
C LYS A 33 0.71 -5.55 7.61
N ALA A 34 0.79 -4.58 6.71
CA ALA A 34 2.05 -4.03 6.23
C ALA A 34 2.03 -2.51 6.31
N SER A 35 3.09 -1.91 6.84
CA SER A 35 3.32 -0.47 6.67
C SER A 35 3.50 -0.12 5.20
N LEU A 36 3.33 1.17 4.85
CA LEU A 36 3.56 1.68 3.50
C LEU A 36 4.93 1.24 2.92
N GLY A 37 5.97 1.26 3.76
CA GLY A 37 7.32 0.82 3.36
C GLY A 37 7.44 -0.69 3.12
N GLN A 38 6.81 -1.50 3.96
CA GLN A 38 6.82 -2.96 3.81
C GLN A 38 6.04 -3.38 2.56
N ALA A 39 4.86 -2.78 2.33
CA ALA A 39 4.04 -3.03 1.16
C ALA A 39 4.75 -2.59 -0.13
N ALA A 40 5.34 -1.39 -0.15
CA ALA A 40 6.13 -0.92 -1.29
C ALA A 40 7.29 -1.88 -1.62
N LYS A 41 8.02 -2.34 -0.60
CA LYS A 41 9.11 -3.32 -0.78
C LYS A 41 8.60 -4.66 -1.32
N LEU A 42 7.47 -5.16 -0.82
CA LEU A 42 6.86 -6.40 -1.29
C LEU A 42 6.46 -6.32 -2.77
N ALA A 43 5.92 -5.17 -3.19
CA ALA A 43 5.53 -4.92 -4.57
C ALA A 43 6.71 -4.54 -5.50
N GLY A 44 7.94 -4.39 -4.97
CA GLY A 44 9.11 -4.02 -5.76
C GLY A 44 9.16 -2.53 -6.14
N PHE A 45 8.48 -1.66 -5.40
CA PHE A 45 8.39 -0.23 -5.69
C PHE A 45 9.08 0.63 -4.62
N SER A 46 9.43 1.85 -5.01
CA SER A 46 9.75 2.90 -4.04
C SER A 46 8.50 3.26 -3.23
N LYS A 47 8.67 3.80 -2.01
CA LYS A 47 7.53 4.30 -1.21
C LYS A 47 6.69 5.32 -1.98
N ARG A 48 7.35 6.21 -2.74
CA ARG A 48 6.68 7.25 -3.54
C ARG A 48 5.81 6.66 -4.64
N THR A 49 6.39 5.77 -5.44
CA THR A 49 5.66 5.07 -6.52
C THR A 49 4.49 4.26 -5.95
N PHE A 50 4.68 3.60 -4.81
CA PHE A 50 3.61 2.85 -4.19
C PHE A 50 2.45 3.75 -3.70
N MET A 51 2.74 4.94 -3.17
CA MET A 51 1.69 5.93 -2.85
C MET A 51 0.91 6.37 -4.09
N GLU A 52 1.60 6.63 -5.21
CA GLU A 52 0.95 6.98 -6.48
C GLU A 52 0.00 5.86 -6.94
N ILE A 53 0.44 4.60 -6.82
CA ILE A 53 -0.39 3.43 -7.13
C ILE A 53 -1.59 3.32 -6.19
N LEU A 54 -1.42 3.49 -4.87
CA LEU A 54 -2.54 3.48 -3.92
C LEU A 54 -3.59 4.54 -4.29
N GLY A 55 -3.15 5.73 -4.73
CA GLY A 55 -4.04 6.78 -5.25
C GLY A 55 -4.84 6.35 -6.49
N GLN A 56 -4.20 5.65 -7.44
CA GLN A 56 -4.88 5.10 -8.63
C GLN A 56 -5.93 4.05 -8.26
N TYR A 57 -5.66 3.22 -7.25
CA TYR A 57 -6.58 2.22 -6.71
C TYR A 57 -7.61 2.79 -5.72
N ARG A 58 -7.61 4.12 -5.50
CA ARG A 58 -8.47 4.82 -4.54
C ARG A 58 -8.35 4.29 -3.10
N ILE A 59 -7.19 3.79 -2.74
CA ILE A 59 -6.89 3.34 -1.38
C ILE A 59 -6.43 4.55 -0.57
N PRO A 60 -7.09 4.86 0.57
CA PRO A 60 -6.69 5.99 1.41
C PRO A 60 -5.27 5.81 1.92
N ILE A 61 -4.40 6.78 1.64
CA ILE A 61 -2.98 6.77 2.03
C ILE A 61 -2.79 7.39 3.42
N PHE A 62 -3.72 8.26 3.80
CA PHE A 62 -3.82 8.91 5.09
C PHE A 62 -5.27 8.80 5.54
N ALA A 63 -5.51 8.07 6.63
CA ALA A 63 -6.62 8.43 7.48
C ALA A 63 -6.16 9.71 8.19
N TYR A 64 -6.36 10.88 7.58
CA TYR A 64 -6.38 12.09 8.39
C TYR A 64 -7.39 11.79 9.50
N SER A 65 -6.96 11.88 10.75
CA SER A 65 -7.95 12.05 11.79
C SER A 65 -8.81 13.26 11.41
N PRO A 66 -10.11 13.28 11.73
CA PRO A 66 -10.96 14.44 11.48
C PRO A 66 -10.33 15.75 12.00
N GLU A 67 -9.51 15.66 13.04
CA GLU A 67 -8.70 16.69 13.67
C GLU A 67 -7.56 17.21 12.78
N GLU A 68 -6.79 16.32 12.14
CA GLU A 68 -5.70 16.72 11.23
C GLU A 68 -6.26 17.34 9.94
N LEU A 69 -7.37 16.82 9.41
CA LEU A 69 -8.06 17.42 8.27
C LEU A 69 -8.59 18.82 8.60
N ARG A 70 -9.12 19.02 9.83
CA ARG A 70 -9.58 20.33 10.33
C ARG A 70 -8.44 21.34 10.46
N GLN A 71 -7.23 20.91 10.80
CA GLN A 71 -6.07 21.80 10.90
C GLN A 71 -5.58 22.25 9.52
N GLU A 72 -5.54 21.36 8.53
CA GLU A 72 -5.12 21.71 7.16
C GLU A 72 -6.10 22.67 6.47
N LEU A 73 -7.42 22.46 6.61
CA LEU A 73 -8.46 23.35 6.05
C LEU A 73 -8.48 24.74 6.68
N ARG A 74 -7.86 24.92 7.86
CA ARG A 74 -7.71 26.23 8.52
C ARG A 74 -6.59 27.08 7.93
N ILE A 75 -5.65 26.51 7.16
CA ILE A 75 -4.54 27.24 6.55
C ILE A 75 -4.92 27.63 5.11
N LYS A 76 -5.95 28.47 4.99
CA LYS A 76 -6.25 29.22 3.76
C LYS A 76 -7.02 30.50 4.13
N ASN A 77 -6.32 31.42 4.78
CA ASN A 77 -6.66 32.84 4.85
C ASN A 77 -5.46 33.64 4.39
#